data_AF-A0A8H8U6J8-F1
#
_entry.id   AF-A0A8H8U6J8-F1
#
_cell.length_a   1.000
_cell.length_b   1.000
_cell.length_c   1.000
_cell.angle_alpha   90.00
_cell.angle_beta   90.00
_cell.angle_gamma   90.00
#
_symmetry.space_group_name_H-M   'P 1'
#
loop_
_entity.id
_entity.type
_entity.pdbx_description
1 polymer ?
#
loop_
_entity_poly.entity_id
_entity_poly.type
_entity_poly.pdbx_seq_one_letter_code
_entity_poly.pdbx_strand_id
1 'polypeptide(L)'
;YASPTNAPFTLTQPLPPHPALSNPSAKTAYLSALRKATSQMQKEINKELTMRMEEDKAVDIASKGKGGVDEAKEEDNYGEEVPEED
;
A
#
# COMPACT_ATOMS: atom_id res chain seq x y z
N TYR A 1 6.75 -9.64 -0.65
CA TYR A 1 6.31 -9.03 0.61
C TYR A 1 5.65 -10.10 1.45
N ALA A 2 5.89 -10.10 2.75
CA ALA A 2 5.25 -11.01 3.71
C ALA A 2 4.89 -10.21 4.96
N SER A 3 3.73 -10.49 5.54
CA SER A 3 3.30 -9.97 6.84
C SER A 3 2.80 -11.14 7.72
N PRO A 4 2.75 -10.98 9.06
CA PRO A 4 2.20 -12.00 9.93
C PRO A 4 0.67 -12.19 9.79
N THR A 5 -0.03 -11.14 9.37
CA THR A 5 -1.49 -11.06 9.33
C THR A 5 -2.09 -11.31 7.95
N ASN A 6 -1.33 -11.12 6.87
CA ASN A 6 -1.82 -11.27 5.50
C ASN A 6 -0.95 -12.25 4.69
N ALA A 7 -1.56 -12.90 3.70
CA ALA A 7 -0.85 -13.82 2.81
C ALA A 7 0.29 -13.10 2.04
N PRO A 8 1.46 -13.73 1.83
CA PRO A 8 2.56 -13.10 1.11
C PRO A 8 2.17 -12.82 -0.35
N PHE A 9 2.70 -11.73 -0.90
CA PHE A 9 2.53 -11.40 -2.33
C PHE A 9 3.87 -11.07 -2.99
N THR A 10 3.93 -11.28 -4.30
CA THR A 10 5.10 -10.98 -5.12
C THR A 10 4.63 -10.22 -6.36
N LEU A 11 5.37 -9.16 -6.71
CA LEU A 11 5.17 -8.41 -7.95
C LEU A 11 6.41 -8.56 -8.81
N THR A 12 6.20 -8.75 -10.11
CA THR A 12 7.27 -8.85 -11.10
C THR A 12 6.88 -7.99 -12.29
N GLN A 13 7.77 -7.08 -12.68
CA GLN A 13 7.55 -6.21 -13.82
C GLN A 13 8.58 -6.56 -14.91
N PRO A 14 8.14 -6.99 -16.10
CA PRO A 14 9.05 -7.35 -17.17
C PRO A 14 9.77 -6.10 -17.71
N LEU A 15 11.06 -6.23 -17.96
CA LEU A 15 11.88 -5.20 -18.59
C LEU A 15 12.34 -5.66 -19.97
N PRO A 16 12.55 -4.71 -20.90
CA PRO A 16 13.21 -5.04 -22.16
C PRO A 16 14.63 -5.58 -21.89
N PRO A 17 15.21 -6.34 -22.83
CA PRO A 17 16.56 -6.89 -22.69
C PRO A 17 17.57 -5.79 -22.38
N HIS A 18 18.59 -6.12 -21.58
CA HIS A 18 19.65 -5.17 -21.27
C HIS A 18 20.38 -4.77 -22.56
N PRO A 19 20.49 -3.46 -22.87
CA PRO A 19 21.10 -3.02 -24.11
C PRO A 19 22.62 -3.20 -24.09
N ALA A 20 23.22 -3.40 -25.26
CA ALA A 20 24.68 -3.31 -25.39
C ALA A 20 25.14 -1.87 -25.07
N LEU A 21 26.21 -1.72 -24.30
CA LEU A 21 26.72 -0.43 -23.83
C LEU A 21 27.10 0.54 -24.97
N SER A 22 27.33 0.02 -26.17
CA SER A 22 27.69 0.79 -27.38
C SER A 22 26.50 1.45 -28.09
N ASN A 23 25.25 1.21 -27.68
CA ASN A 23 24.06 1.80 -28.29
C ASN A 23 23.33 2.77 -27.31
N PRO A 24 23.58 4.09 -27.40
CA PRO A 24 22.97 5.08 -26.52
C PRO A 24 21.44 5.16 -26.60
N SER A 25 20.86 4.91 -27.78
CA SER A 25 19.41 4.93 -27.97
C SER A 25 18.75 3.75 -27.24
N ALA A 26 19.32 2.55 -27.39
CA ALA A 26 18.85 1.37 -26.67
C ALA A 26 18.99 1.52 -25.15
N LYS A 27 20.07 2.15 -24.67
CA LYS A 27 20.25 2.51 -23.26
C LYS A 27 19.15 3.45 -22.75
N THR A 28 18.85 4.51 -23.52
CA THR A 28 17.80 5.48 -23.17
C THR A 28 16.43 4.79 -23.10
N ALA A 29 16.10 3.94 -24.07
CA ALA A 29 14.85 3.19 -24.09
C ALA A 29 14.72 2.23 -22.89
N TYR A 30 15.78 1.48 -22.56
CA TYR A 30 15.81 0.59 -21.40
C TYR A 30 15.59 1.36 -20.09
N LEU A 31 16.29 2.49 -19.90
CA LEU A 31 16.14 3.31 -18.69
C LEU A 31 14.75 3.95 -18.59
N SER A 32 14.14 4.31 -19.72
CA SER A 32 12.76 4.79 -19.76
C SER A 32 11.79 3.69 -19.33
N ALA A 33 11.95 2.48 -19.87
CA ALA A 33 11.14 1.32 -19.49
C ALA A 33 11.31 0.96 -18.01
N LEU A 34 12.55 0.98 -17.49
CA LEU A 34 12.83 0.76 -16.08
C LEU A 34 12.13 1.78 -15.19
N ARG A 35 12.21 3.09 -15.50
CA ARG A 35 11.50 4.12 -14.73
C ARG A 35 10.00 3.88 -14.72
N LYS A 36 9.41 3.56 -15.88
CA LYS A 36 7.99 3.26 -15.99
C LYS A 36 7.60 2.03 -15.15
N ALA A 37 8.38 0.95 -15.24
CA ALA A 37 8.16 -0.27 -14.47
C ALA A 37 8.24 -0.01 -12.96
N THR A 38 9.21 0.78 -12.50
CA THR A 38 9.32 1.17 -11.09
C THR A 38 8.12 1.99 -10.63
N SER A 39 7.68 3.00 -11.39
CA SER A 39 6.50 3.79 -11.05
C SER A 39 5.23 2.95 -11.03
N GLN A 40 5.11 1.95 -11.92
CA GLN A 40 3.97 1.03 -11.92
C GLN A 40 4.02 0.09 -10.71
N MET A 41 5.18 -0.50 -10.42
CA MET A 41 5.40 -1.33 -9.23
C MET A 41 5.02 -0.58 -7.95
N GLN A 42 5.43 0.69 -7.83
CA GLN A 42 5.09 1.52 -6.67
C GLN A 42 3.57 1.69 -6.52
N LYS A 43 2.85 1.95 -7.61
CA LYS A 43 1.39 2.07 -7.59
C LYS A 43 0.72 0.77 -7.18
N GLU A 44 1.18 -0.36 -7.71
CA GLU A 44 0.66 -1.68 -7.38
C GLU A 44 0.90 -2.04 -5.91
N ILE A 45 2.10 -1.77 -5.39
CA ILE A 45 2.44 -1.95 -3.97
C ILE A 45 1.52 -1.09 -3.10
N ASN A 46 1.38 0.20 -3.40
CA ASN A 46 0.53 1.09 -2.61
C ASN A 46 -0.91 0.62 -2.60
N LYS A 47 -1.45 0.22 -3.77
CA LYS A 47 -2.81 -0.32 -3.87
C LYS A 47 -2.98 -1.57 -3.00
N GLU A 48 -2.05 -2.52 -3.08
CA GLU A 48 -2.10 -3.77 -2.32
C GLU A 48 -2.02 -3.52 -0.81
N LEU A 49 -1.12 -2.63 -0.38
CA LEU A 49 -0.99 -2.28 1.04
C LEU A 49 -2.21 -1.54 1.56
N THR A 50 -2.79 -0.61 0.79
CA THR A 50 -4.04 0.08 1.17
C THR A 50 -5.19 -0.90 1.33
N MET A 51 -5.37 -1.83 0.38
CA MET A 51 -6.39 -2.86 0.48
C MET A 51 -6.22 -3.72 1.75
N ARG A 52 -4.99 -4.12 2.08
CA ARG A 52 -4.71 -4.90 3.29
C ARG A 52 -4.94 -4.12 4.58
N MET A 53 -4.66 -2.82 4.60
CA MET A 53 -5.00 -1.98 5.75
C MET A 53 -6.51 -1.91 5.98
N GLU A 54 -7.30 -1.85 4.91
CA GLU A 54 -8.77 -1.88 5.00
C GLU A 54 -9.27 -3.26 5.48
N GLU A 55 -8.69 -4.35 4.98
CA GLU A 55 -8.98 -5.71 5.46
C GLU A 55 -8.65 -5.86 6.95
N ASP A 56 -7.46 -5.43 7.36
CA ASP A 56 -7.02 -5.50 8.76
C ASP A 56 -7.91 -4.64 9.67
N LYS A 57 -8.33 -3.43 9.23
CA LYS A 57 -9.28 -2.58 9.97
C LYS A 57 -10.63 -3.28 10.15
N ALA A 58 -11.16 -3.89 9.09
CA ALA A 58 -12.43 -4.62 9.17
C ALA A 58 -12.35 -5.82 10.12
N VAL A 59 -11.22 -6.54 10.14
CA VAL A 59 -10.99 -7.64 11.08
C VAL A 59 -10.87 -7.14 12.51
N ASP A 60 -10.15 -6.04 12.75
CA ASP A 60 -10.00 -5.46 14.10
C ASP A 60 -11.36 -5.04 14.66
N ILE A 61 -12.18 -4.33 13.88
CA ILE A 61 -13.56 -3.96 14.25
C ILE A 61 -14.41 -5.20 14.57
N ALA A 62 -14.33 -6.25 13.75
CA ALA A 62 -15.08 -7.49 13.98
C ALA A 62 -14.61 -8.26 15.23
N SER A 63 -13.31 -8.19 15.54
CA SER A 63 -12.70 -8.92 16.66
C SER A 63 -12.85 -8.20 18.02
N LYS A 64 -12.92 -6.87 18.04
CA LYS A 64 -13.07 -6.03 19.25
C LYS A 64 -14.52 -5.85 19.73
N GLY A 65 -15.44 -6.72 19.28
CA GLY A 65 -16.89 -6.63 19.49
C GLY A 65 -17.38 -5.72 20.63
N LYS A 66 -18.14 -4.67 20.29
CA LYS A 66 -18.87 -3.73 21.18
C LYS A 66 -18.09 -3.03 22.31
N GLY A 67 -16.80 -3.32 22.52
CA GLY A 67 -15.97 -2.73 23.57
C GLY A 67 -14.74 -1.99 23.06
N GLY A 68 -14.38 -2.14 21.78
CA GLY A 68 -13.48 -1.21 21.09
C GLY A 68 -14.22 0.08 20.78
N VAL A 69 -13.54 1.22 20.98
CA VAL A 69 -14.05 2.56 20.67
C VAL A 69 -14.80 2.53 19.34
N ASP A 70 -16.04 3.02 19.34
CA ASP A 70 -16.85 3.14 18.14
C ASP A 70 -16.18 4.17 17.25
N GLU A 71 -15.33 3.73 16.32
CA GLU A 71 -14.50 4.59 15.46
C GLU A 71 -15.35 5.59 14.66
N ALA A 72 -16.63 5.29 14.39
CA ALA A 72 -17.56 6.25 13.82
C ALA A 72 -17.84 7.44 14.77
N LYS A 73 -17.95 7.19 16.08
CA LYS A 73 -18.03 8.24 17.11
C LYS A 73 -16.72 9.00 17.29
N GLU A 74 -15.56 8.34 17.16
CA GLU A 74 -14.27 9.04 17.23
C GLU A 74 -14.03 9.93 16.00
N GLU A 75 -14.46 9.51 14.80
CA GLU A 75 -14.42 10.32 13.59
C GLU A 75 -15.38 11.53 13.68
N ASP A 76 -16.58 11.35 14.23
CA ASP A 76 -17.54 12.45 14.45
C ASP A 76 -17.05 13.49 15.46
N ASN A 77 -16.18 13.09 16.40
CA ASN A 77 -15.66 13.99 17.45
C ASN A 77 -14.27 14.55 17.14
N TYR A 78 -13.78 14.38 15.90
CA TYR A 78 -12.45 14.83 15.48
C TYR A 78 -12.42 16.37 15.34
N GLY A 79 -12.07 17.06 16.43
CA GLY A 79 -11.95 18.53 16.47
C GLY A 79 -12.62 19.19 17.68
N GLU A 80 -13.29 18.42 18.54
CA GLU A 80 -13.89 18.90 19.78
C GLU A 80 -13.33 18.05 20.93
N GLU A 81 -12.74 18.69 21.95
CA GLU A 81 -12.25 17.94 23.12
C GLU A 81 -13.46 17.46 23.90
N VAL A 82 -13.66 16.14 23.99
CA VAL A 82 -14.69 15.55 24.86
C VAL A 82 -14.32 15.93 26.30
N PRO A 83 -15.14 16.71 27.02
CA PRO A 83 -14.89 16.95 28.42
C PRO A 83 -14.99 15.60 29.15
N GLU A 84 -13.95 15.23 29.90
CA GLU A 84 -14.06 14.10 30.84
C GLU A 84 -15.17 14.43 31.84
N GLU A 85 -16.18 13.55 31.95
CA GLU A 85 -17.18 13.65 33.02
C GLU A 85 -16.54 13.18 34.35
N ASP A 86 -16.58 14.05 35.36
CA ASP A 86 -16.05 13.89 36.74
C ASP A 86 -16.50 12.58 37.45
#